data_AF-A0A2N1T880-F1
#
_entry.id   AF-A0A2N1T880-F1
#
_cell.length_a   1.000
_cell.length_b   1.000
_cell.length_c   1.000
_cell.angle_alpha   90.00
_cell.angle_beta   90.00
_cell.angle_gamma   90.00
#
_symmetry.space_group_name_H-M   'P 1'
#
loop_
_entity.id
_entity.type
_entity.pdbx_description
1 polymer ?
#
loop_
_entity_poly.entity_id
_entity_poly.type
_entity_poly.pdbx_seq_one_letter_code
_entity_poly.pdbx_strand_id
1 'polypeptide(L)'
;MYQLICVLPMLMKVTYKTMLFLACAVILSCGVKDEDIHLTGKVSIPEEAGDLTTPRFVAVARSEDFSRIFTDPLNSILEVIQLEENSEDFSIDLSDKGLEDGSGVMILAYTDRDFTNSVPFPQKDDYLGIYVKESSLDMFYQLSKGDNYVEMDLDRRVYDFDAKVTGTIAGNESGDVILAAYTGELTSINFSDLNASNIIAYQVEKKTSAPLSYTLSILPYGHNVPISDVFVCAILDRNKNGVPDAGDLLGFHSANSFGTPTTVTVDEGTLEGIDISFAAEIGESVPEDKPAMSIQGSFTPPAEYTAGTGAVYIFVSKADTGSAVFSNVFDGLQYFERLPAGVSSFDIDLADTSLIPGDAVTVFAIWDKNNTGGFVEPGAGDKVGVYQNKSDFSMAKTLAEGGNTLSLSSGWSFNLDRTIYDHNMGISFKIEAGDLEKYDVQAQPVTVFAVARSGVDDDWSFTIADWPDLLPDYGINDMDKILGMANIVVTDFYRYYTLNFFSFISDSLVKDSLNPTREFDPVAMTMDSIYIFAVLDSNNNGLPDNNERLGYYYKTVWQNVKYVYYPQFYGIPAYPLLNEITELDDKAVRFSSEEY
;
A
#
# COMPACT_ATOMS: atom_id res chain seq x y z
N MET A 1 42.34 68.28 -60.31
CA MET A 1 41.06 69.01 -60.20
C MET A 1 40.62 68.86 -58.74
N TYR A 2 40.51 70.00 -58.02
CA TYR A 2 39.93 70.29 -56.68
C TYR A 2 39.26 69.11 -55.90
N GLN A 3 39.29 68.93 -54.57
CA GLN A 3 39.58 69.69 -53.33
C GLN A 3 39.46 68.64 -52.18
N LEU A 4 40.38 68.50 -51.22
CA LEU A 4 40.44 69.09 -49.85
C LEU A 4 39.32 68.71 -48.85
N ILE A 5 39.74 68.52 -47.58
CA ILE A 5 39.04 68.39 -46.26
C ILE A 5 39.13 66.94 -45.69
N CYS A 6 39.91 66.52 -44.68
CA CYS A 6 40.46 67.04 -43.42
C CYS A 6 39.75 66.44 -42.17
N VAL A 7 40.56 66.04 -41.18
CA VAL A 7 40.32 65.83 -39.72
C VAL A 7 40.06 64.40 -39.19
N LEU A 8 41.14 63.72 -38.79
CA LEU A 8 41.27 63.12 -37.43
C LEU A 8 41.33 64.29 -36.41
N PRO A 9 40.77 64.22 -35.18
CA PRO A 9 41.00 63.12 -34.24
C PRO A 9 39.82 62.80 -33.28
N MET A 10 39.51 61.52 -33.04
CA MET A 10 38.64 61.15 -31.92
C MET A 10 38.96 59.78 -31.31
N LEU A 11 40.25 59.43 -31.23
CA LEU A 11 40.70 58.18 -30.60
C LEU A 11 41.06 58.34 -29.11
N MET A 12 40.56 59.38 -28.44
CA MET A 12 40.96 59.73 -27.07
C MET A 12 39.79 60.04 -26.12
N LYS A 13 38.56 59.62 -26.48
CA LYS A 13 37.37 59.71 -25.60
C LYS A 13 36.72 58.37 -25.26
N VAL A 14 37.13 57.27 -25.90
CA VAL A 14 36.54 55.94 -25.65
C VAL A 14 37.28 55.21 -24.51
N THR A 15 38.59 55.38 -24.37
CA THR A 15 39.37 54.71 -23.31
C THR A 15 39.09 55.24 -21.91
N TYR A 16 38.67 56.50 -21.75
CA TYR A 16 38.35 57.06 -20.42
C TYR A 16 36.95 56.64 -19.92
N LYS A 17 36.00 56.36 -20.82
CA LYS A 17 34.67 55.85 -20.43
C LYS A 17 34.70 54.36 -20.09
N THR A 18 35.51 53.56 -20.76
CA THR A 18 35.61 52.12 -20.46
C THR A 18 36.41 51.84 -19.17
N MET A 19 37.45 52.62 -18.84
CA MET A 19 38.13 52.50 -17.55
C MET A 19 37.30 53.02 -16.37
N LEU A 20 36.48 54.06 -16.56
CA LEU A 20 35.61 54.58 -15.49
C LEU A 20 34.41 53.65 -15.22
N PHE A 21 33.91 52.92 -16.23
CA PHE A 21 32.85 51.93 -16.06
C PHE A 21 33.36 50.66 -15.35
N LEU A 22 34.61 50.26 -15.59
CA LEU A 22 35.24 49.13 -14.88
C LEU A 22 35.62 49.50 -13.43
N ALA A 23 35.97 50.76 -13.16
CA ALA A 23 36.20 51.25 -11.80
C ALA A 23 34.91 51.45 -10.98
N CYS A 24 33.78 51.77 -11.62
CA CYS A 24 32.48 51.82 -10.94
C CYS A 24 31.82 50.45 -10.75
N ALA A 25 32.15 49.44 -11.58
CA ALA A 25 31.69 48.06 -11.37
C ALA A 25 32.37 47.36 -10.17
N VAL A 26 33.53 47.85 -9.71
CA VAL A 26 34.22 47.35 -8.51
C VAL A 26 33.69 48.00 -7.21
N ILE A 27 32.85 49.04 -7.29
CA ILE A 27 32.35 49.78 -6.11
C ILE A 27 30.81 49.67 -5.97
N LEU A 28 30.15 48.90 -6.84
CA LEU A 28 28.74 48.52 -6.72
C LEU A 28 28.53 47.01 -6.53
N SER A 29 29.57 46.29 -6.10
CA SER A 29 29.35 45.13 -5.24
C SER A 29 28.91 45.68 -3.87
N CYS A 30 27.64 46.04 -3.75
CA CYS A 30 26.99 46.05 -2.45
C CYS A 30 27.26 44.67 -1.88
N GLY A 31 28.01 44.61 -0.78
CA GLY A 31 28.22 43.38 -0.04
C GLY A 31 26.88 42.74 0.24
N VAL A 32 26.56 41.71 -0.54
CA VAL A 32 25.87 40.56 0.02
C VAL A 32 26.83 40.16 1.13
N LYS A 33 26.49 40.49 2.37
CA LYS A 33 27.05 39.74 3.48
C LYS A 33 26.74 38.30 3.10
N ASP A 34 27.77 37.50 2.84
CA ASP A 34 27.57 36.07 3.03
C ASP A 34 27.11 35.96 4.47
N GLU A 35 25.82 35.69 4.63
CA GLU A 35 25.28 35.39 5.93
C GLU A 35 25.88 34.04 6.31
N ASP A 36 26.74 34.11 7.32
CA ASP A 36 27.37 33.00 8.00
C ASP A 36 26.31 31.91 8.32
N ILE A 37 26.70 30.64 8.22
CA ILE A 37 25.80 29.52 8.50
C ILE A 37 25.95 29.16 9.97
N HIS A 38 24.91 29.45 10.75
CA HIS A 38 24.84 29.11 12.16
C HIS A 38 23.78 28.04 12.39
N LEU A 39 24.12 27.00 13.15
CA LEU A 39 23.19 25.97 13.58
C LEU A 39 22.95 26.11 15.08
N THR A 40 21.70 26.35 15.46
CA THR A 40 21.27 26.41 16.85
C THR A 40 20.22 25.34 17.09
N GLY A 41 19.97 25.00 18.35
CA GLY A 41 18.93 24.03 18.63
C GLY A 41 18.86 23.59 20.07
N LYS A 42 18.00 22.60 20.28
CA LYS A 42 17.78 21.95 21.58
C LYS A 42 17.96 20.45 21.50
N VAL A 43 18.51 19.90 22.56
CA VAL A 43 18.60 18.45 22.79
C VAL A 43 17.80 18.11 24.04
N SER A 44 16.62 17.49 23.88
CA SER A 44 15.83 17.02 25.02
C SER A 44 16.38 15.69 25.54
N ILE A 45 16.27 15.49 26.84
CA ILE A 45 16.90 14.37 27.54
C ILE A 45 15.82 13.58 28.27
N PRO A 46 15.60 12.30 27.93
CA PRO A 46 14.65 11.48 28.68
C PRO A 46 15.15 11.25 30.11
N GLU A 47 14.22 11.16 31.07
CA GLU A 47 14.56 10.87 32.48
C GLU A 47 15.43 9.61 32.63
N GLU A 48 15.23 8.63 31.74
CA GLU A 48 15.94 7.36 31.69
C GLU A 48 17.38 7.45 31.15
N ALA A 49 17.73 8.53 30.42
CA ALA A 49 19.12 8.79 30.02
C ALA A 49 20.01 9.13 31.22
N GLY A 50 19.40 9.59 32.33
CA GLY A 50 19.94 9.54 33.69
C GLY A 50 21.18 10.41 33.99
N ASP A 51 20.97 11.37 34.89
CA ASP A 51 21.91 12.32 35.55
C ASP A 51 22.80 13.18 34.63
N LEU A 52 22.60 14.50 34.70
CA LEU A 52 23.21 15.57 33.90
C LEU A 52 24.74 15.73 34.10
N THR A 53 25.38 14.75 34.76
CA THR A 53 26.82 14.71 35.03
C THR A 53 27.64 14.10 33.90
N THR A 54 26.98 13.43 32.95
CA THR A 54 27.63 12.84 31.78
C THR A 54 27.90 13.91 30.71
N PRO A 55 29.12 14.01 30.14
CA PRO A 55 29.37 14.86 28.99
C PRO A 55 28.42 14.55 27.83
N ARG A 56 27.87 15.62 27.24
CA ARG A 56 26.92 15.57 26.12
C ARG A 56 27.51 16.33 24.95
N PHE A 57 27.32 15.82 23.75
CA PHE A 57 27.89 16.37 22.54
C PHE A 57 26.83 16.51 21.46
N VAL A 58 26.97 17.54 20.62
CA VAL A 58 26.29 17.64 19.32
C VAL A 58 27.36 17.61 18.25
N ALA A 59 27.19 16.71 17.28
CA ALA A 59 28.05 16.59 16.11
C ALA A 59 27.27 16.91 14.84
N VAL A 60 27.93 17.62 13.93
CA VAL A 60 27.43 17.85 12.56
C VAL A 60 28.34 17.09 11.61
N ALA A 61 27.76 16.28 10.72
CA ALA A 61 28.49 15.45 9.78
C ALA A 61 28.04 15.68 8.32
N ARG A 62 28.92 15.35 7.36
CA ARG A 62 28.61 15.42 5.92
C ARG A 62 27.57 14.37 5.54
N SER A 63 26.75 14.68 4.55
CA SER A 63 25.58 13.90 4.12
C SER A 63 25.88 12.61 3.34
N GLU A 64 27.14 12.23 3.15
CA GLU A 64 27.47 11.33 2.05
C GLU A 64 27.31 9.83 2.36
N ASP A 65 27.18 9.44 3.64
CA ASP A 65 26.86 8.06 4.06
C ASP A 65 26.72 7.99 5.60
N PHE A 66 25.53 7.62 6.11
CA PHE A 66 25.29 7.49 7.55
C PHE A 66 26.25 6.48 8.23
N SER A 67 26.55 5.38 7.55
CA SER A 67 27.43 4.34 8.07
C SER A 67 28.90 4.78 8.16
N ARG A 68 29.31 5.76 7.34
CA ARG A 68 30.66 6.34 7.38
C ARG A 68 30.90 7.22 8.61
N ILE A 69 29.85 7.77 9.20
CA ILE A 69 30.00 8.50 10.48
C ILE A 69 30.52 7.57 11.57
N PHE A 70 30.09 6.30 11.56
CA PHE A 70 30.48 5.33 12.57
C PHE A 70 31.75 4.55 12.21
N THR A 71 32.01 4.33 10.92
CA THR A 71 33.20 3.58 10.46
C THR A 71 34.42 4.47 10.22
N ASP A 72 34.22 5.74 9.91
CA ASP A 72 35.26 6.75 9.65
C ASP A 72 34.85 8.16 10.14
N PRO A 73 34.65 8.34 11.47
CA PRO A 73 34.15 9.59 12.04
C PRO A 73 35.06 10.79 11.73
N LEU A 74 36.38 10.58 11.65
CA LEU A 74 37.35 11.66 11.45
C LEU A 74 37.21 12.37 10.10
N ASN A 75 36.75 11.67 9.07
CA ASN A 75 36.55 12.25 7.75
C ASN A 75 35.09 12.65 7.48
N SER A 76 34.17 12.21 8.35
CA SER A 76 32.73 12.41 8.17
C SER A 76 32.19 13.56 9.00
N ILE A 77 32.74 13.79 10.20
CA ILE A 77 32.30 14.84 11.12
C ILE A 77 32.93 16.19 10.73
N LEU A 78 32.09 17.23 10.63
CA LEU A 78 32.46 18.61 10.33
C LEU A 78 32.83 19.40 11.59
N GLU A 79 32.06 19.21 12.66
CA GLU A 79 32.22 19.91 13.94
C GLU A 79 31.58 19.11 15.07
N VAL A 80 32.15 19.20 16.27
CA VAL A 80 31.57 18.64 17.50
C VAL A 80 31.68 19.66 18.61
N ILE A 81 30.57 19.93 19.28
CA ILE A 81 30.55 20.78 20.47
C ILE A 81 30.10 19.96 21.68
N GLN A 82 30.63 20.32 22.85
CA GLN A 82 30.14 19.81 24.13
C GLN A 82 29.09 20.79 24.67
N LEU A 83 27.94 20.27 25.13
CA LEU A 83 26.92 21.10 25.78
C LEU A 83 27.38 21.51 27.19
N GLU A 84 27.04 22.73 27.58
CA GLU A 84 27.24 23.19 28.96
C GLU A 84 26.44 22.35 29.96
N GLU A 85 26.95 22.20 31.18
CA GLU A 85 26.31 21.41 32.25
C GLU A 85 24.88 21.93 32.51
N ASN A 86 23.89 21.04 32.44
CA ASN A 86 22.45 21.36 32.56
C ASN A 86 21.84 22.24 31.44
N SER A 87 22.59 22.59 30.40
CA SER A 87 22.01 23.21 29.19
C SER A 87 21.43 22.13 28.27
N GLU A 88 20.29 22.42 27.66
CA GLU A 88 19.73 21.68 26.50
C GLU A 88 20.00 22.42 25.19
N ASP A 89 20.32 23.71 25.26
CA ASP A 89 20.59 24.55 24.10
C ASP A 89 22.01 24.33 23.59
N PHE A 90 22.16 24.39 22.26
CA PHE A 90 23.45 24.33 21.58
C PHE A 90 23.55 25.36 20.45
N SER A 91 24.79 25.73 20.09
CA SER A 91 25.08 26.64 18.99
C SER A 91 26.42 26.29 18.34
N ILE A 92 26.41 26.08 17.03
CA ILE A 92 27.54 25.68 16.21
C ILE A 92 27.69 26.67 15.06
N ASP A 93 28.89 27.19 14.86
CA ASP A 93 29.24 27.98 13.69
C ASP A 93 29.83 27.07 12.60
N LEU A 94 29.17 27.01 11.45
CA LEU A 94 29.54 26.16 10.31
C LEU A 94 30.13 26.96 9.14
N SER A 95 30.33 28.27 9.30
CA SER A 95 30.68 29.18 8.21
C SER A 95 32.00 28.84 7.52
N ASP A 96 32.98 28.33 8.27
CA ASP A 96 34.30 27.93 7.77
C ASP A 96 34.37 26.46 7.29
N LYS A 97 33.24 25.75 7.21
CA LYS A 97 33.19 24.31 6.90
C LYS A 97 33.05 23.98 5.41
N GLY A 98 33.05 25.02 4.56
CA GLY A 98 32.89 24.90 3.12
C GLY A 98 31.49 24.39 2.74
N LEU A 99 30.49 24.81 3.50
CA LEU A 99 29.08 24.55 3.23
C LEU A 99 28.49 25.74 2.48
N GLU A 100 27.63 25.45 1.51
CA GLU A 100 26.86 26.44 0.76
C GLU A 100 25.39 26.42 1.20
N ASP A 101 24.63 27.43 0.76
CA ASP A 101 23.17 27.46 0.93
C ASP A 101 22.53 26.22 0.29
N GLY A 102 21.66 25.52 1.04
CA GLY A 102 21.08 24.24 0.64
C GLY A 102 22.04 23.04 0.78
N SER A 103 23.12 23.15 1.57
CA SER A 103 23.93 21.97 1.90
C SER A 103 23.20 21.08 2.91
N GLY A 104 23.10 19.79 2.60
CA GLY A 104 22.60 18.78 3.54
C GLY A 104 23.67 18.40 4.57
N VAL A 105 23.28 18.35 5.84
CA VAL A 105 24.13 17.84 6.95
C VAL A 105 23.37 16.88 7.83
N MET A 106 24.06 15.92 8.43
CA MET A 106 23.51 15.09 9.50
C MET A 106 23.81 15.75 10.84
N ILE A 107 22.83 15.72 11.75
CA ILE A 107 22.97 16.29 13.09
C ILE A 107 22.69 15.18 14.10
N LEU A 108 23.67 14.95 14.98
CA LEU A 108 23.68 13.89 15.97
C LEU A 108 23.89 14.52 17.35
N ALA A 109 23.17 14.03 18.36
CA ALA A 109 23.46 14.30 19.75
C ALA A 109 23.80 13.00 20.47
N TYR A 110 24.77 12.99 21.37
CA TYR A 110 25.08 11.78 22.13
C TYR A 110 25.64 12.07 23.52
N THR A 111 25.51 11.09 24.41
CA THR A 111 26.26 11.02 25.65
C THR A 111 27.56 10.26 25.44
N ASP A 112 28.56 10.56 26.26
CA ASP A 112 29.81 9.78 26.33
C ASP A 112 30.16 9.59 27.81
N ARG A 113 29.73 8.44 28.36
CA ARG A 113 29.86 8.11 29.78
C ARG A 113 31.29 7.81 30.21
N ASP A 114 32.13 7.38 29.28
CA ASP A 114 33.52 7.04 29.55
C ASP A 114 34.51 8.07 28.98
N PHE A 115 34.03 9.28 28.69
CA PHE A 115 34.81 10.35 28.06
C PHE A 115 36.15 10.60 28.77
N THR A 116 37.25 10.35 28.06
CA THR A 116 38.63 10.51 28.58
C THR A 116 39.40 11.70 27.99
N ASN A 117 38.70 12.69 27.42
CA ASN A 117 39.27 13.80 26.62
C ASN A 117 39.88 13.36 25.27
N SER A 118 39.38 12.27 24.70
CA SER A 118 39.61 11.87 23.30
C SER A 118 38.56 12.50 22.37
N VAL A 119 38.57 12.14 21.07
CA VAL A 119 37.43 12.44 20.20
C VAL A 119 36.20 11.73 20.80
N PRO A 120 35.16 12.47 21.22
CA PRO A 120 34.01 11.89 21.90
C PRO A 120 33.21 11.05 20.91
N PHE A 121 32.82 9.84 21.29
CA PHE A 121 32.07 8.94 20.42
C PHE A 121 31.21 7.99 21.26
N PRO A 122 29.93 7.78 20.91
CA PRO A 122 29.04 6.97 21.71
C PRO A 122 29.50 5.51 21.75
N GLN A 123 29.50 4.94 22.95
CA GLN A 123 29.77 3.52 23.23
C GLN A 123 28.54 2.84 23.80
N LYS A 124 28.66 1.53 24.07
CA LYS A 124 27.63 0.76 24.76
C LYS A 124 27.15 1.48 26.03
N ASP A 125 25.84 1.54 26.19
CA ASP A 125 25.12 2.20 27.29
C ASP A 125 25.10 3.74 27.24
N ASP A 126 25.70 4.38 26.22
CA ASP A 126 25.41 5.77 25.88
C ASP A 126 24.04 5.92 25.22
N TYR A 127 23.62 7.17 25.04
CA TYR A 127 22.43 7.54 24.30
C TYR A 127 22.81 8.34 23.05
N LEU A 128 22.08 8.12 21.97
CA LEU A 128 22.19 8.79 20.69
C LEU A 128 20.82 9.38 20.32
N GLY A 129 20.84 10.60 19.81
CA GLY A 129 19.75 11.28 19.15
C GLY A 129 20.17 11.62 17.72
N ILE A 130 19.27 11.43 16.77
CA ILE A 130 19.50 11.73 15.36
C ILE A 130 18.40 12.67 14.92
N TYR A 131 18.77 13.78 14.29
CA TYR A 131 17.79 14.62 13.61
C TYR A 131 17.18 13.83 12.46
N VAL A 132 15.85 13.74 12.45
CA VAL A 132 15.07 13.22 11.32
C VAL A 132 13.93 14.18 11.06
N LYS A 133 13.80 14.61 9.81
CA LYS A 133 12.65 15.39 9.37
C LYS A 133 11.45 14.44 9.26
N GLU A 134 10.58 14.46 10.26
CA GLU A 134 9.44 13.53 10.39
C GLU A 134 8.60 13.42 9.11
N SER A 135 8.33 14.54 8.44
CA SER A 135 7.47 14.55 7.24
C SER A 135 8.06 13.82 6.02
N SER A 136 9.38 13.62 5.96
CA SER A 136 10.04 13.02 4.80
C SER A 136 10.99 11.87 5.15
N LEU A 137 11.13 11.58 6.44
CA LEU A 137 12.14 10.67 6.99
C LEU A 137 13.58 11.04 6.56
N ASP A 138 13.80 12.31 6.19
CA ASP A 138 15.09 12.79 5.76
C ASP A 138 15.98 12.97 6.99
N MET A 139 17.10 12.26 7.05
CA MET A 139 18.10 12.41 8.11
C MET A 139 19.07 13.56 7.84
N PHE A 140 18.92 14.23 6.69
CA PHE A 140 19.69 15.41 6.33
C PHE A 140 18.90 16.68 6.60
N TYR A 141 19.52 17.57 7.36
CA TYR A 141 19.05 18.93 7.52
C TYR A 141 19.60 19.80 6.39
N GLN A 142 18.71 20.44 5.63
CA GLN A 142 19.09 21.40 4.58
C GLN A 142 19.39 22.76 5.22
N LEU A 143 20.67 23.13 5.24
CA LEU A 143 21.11 24.40 5.81
C LEU A 143 20.70 25.57 4.92
N SER A 144 20.16 26.61 5.52
CA SER A 144 19.98 27.93 4.90
C SER A 144 21.10 28.87 5.36
N LYS A 145 21.40 29.91 4.56
CA LYS A 145 22.23 31.02 5.05
C LYS A 145 21.61 31.67 6.30
N GLY A 146 22.46 32.08 7.24
CA GLY A 146 22.03 32.64 8.52
C GLY A 146 21.73 31.58 9.57
N ASP A 147 20.70 31.84 10.37
CA ASP A 147 20.36 31.01 11.53
C ASP A 147 19.49 29.81 11.14
N ASN A 148 19.95 28.63 11.52
CA ASN A 148 19.25 27.36 11.40
C ASN A 148 18.86 26.86 12.78
N TYR A 149 17.71 26.18 12.89
CA TYR A 149 17.19 25.68 14.16
C TYR A 149 16.74 24.22 14.05
N VAL A 150 17.12 23.40 15.03
CA VAL A 150 16.68 22.01 15.16
C VAL A 150 16.38 21.63 16.61
N GLU A 151 15.48 20.68 16.78
CA GLU A 151 15.25 20.00 18.06
C GLU A 151 15.45 18.50 17.86
N MET A 152 15.98 17.84 18.87
CA MET A 152 16.18 16.39 18.86
C MET A 152 16.17 15.82 20.27
N ASP A 153 15.84 14.54 20.37
CA ASP A 153 15.80 13.82 21.64
C ASP A 153 16.93 12.79 21.71
N LEU A 154 17.53 12.66 22.90
CA LEU A 154 18.51 11.61 23.22
C LEU A 154 17.80 10.31 23.63
N ASP A 155 17.08 9.70 22.70
CA ASP A 155 16.13 8.62 22.97
C ASP A 155 16.63 7.21 22.65
N ARG A 156 17.78 7.05 21.97
CA ARG A 156 18.28 5.73 21.54
C ARG A 156 19.48 5.28 22.38
N ARG A 157 19.28 4.29 23.25
CA ARG A 157 20.40 3.64 23.95
C ARG A 157 21.26 2.85 22.97
N VAL A 158 22.58 2.93 23.14
CA VAL A 158 23.58 2.24 22.33
C VAL A 158 23.90 0.86 22.91
N TYR A 159 23.98 -0.12 22.04
CA TYR A 159 24.27 -1.53 22.30
C TYR A 159 25.56 -1.96 21.59
N ASP A 160 26.01 -3.17 21.88
CA ASP A 160 27.23 -3.75 21.32
C ASP A 160 26.84 -5.05 20.60
N PHE A 161 26.49 -4.91 19.32
CA PHE A 161 26.21 -6.02 18.40
C PHE A 161 26.54 -5.61 16.96
N ASP A 162 26.75 -6.60 16.10
CA ASP A 162 26.81 -6.42 14.64
C ASP A 162 25.72 -7.30 14.01
N ALA A 163 24.70 -6.65 13.45
CA ALA A 163 23.58 -7.32 12.80
C ALA A 163 23.36 -6.75 11.39
N LYS A 164 23.07 -7.62 10.43
CA LYS A 164 22.87 -7.26 9.03
C LYS A 164 21.71 -8.04 8.43
N VAL A 165 20.98 -7.41 7.52
CA VAL A 165 19.96 -8.04 6.69
C VAL A 165 20.44 -8.03 5.24
N THR A 166 20.31 -9.15 4.55
CA THR A 166 20.74 -9.29 3.15
C THR A 166 19.65 -9.92 2.30
N GLY A 167 19.61 -9.50 1.04
CA GLY A 167 18.66 -10.00 0.07
C GLY A 167 18.83 -9.34 -1.29
N THR A 168 17.82 -9.51 -2.14
CA THR A 168 17.78 -8.94 -3.48
C THR A 168 16.52 -8.13 -3.69
N ILE A 169 16.66 -6.89 -4.18
CA ILE A 169 15.56 -6.12 -4.74
C ILE A 169 15.33 -6.60 -6.17
N ALA A 170 14.21 -7.31 -6.38
CA ALA A 170 13.80 -7.84 -7.67
C ALA A 170 13.21 -6.73 -8.59
N GLY A 171 12.68 -7.14 -9.74
CA GLY A 171 12.02 -6.23 -10.68
C GLY A 171 12.97 -5.50 -11.64
N ASN A 172 12.39 -4.91 -12.68
CA ASN A 172 13.10 -4.24 -13.78
C ASN A 172 13.13 -2.71 -13.65
N GLU A 173 12.57 -2.18 -12.56
CA GLU A 173 12.53 -0.77 -12.23
C GLU A 173 13.94 -0.29 -11.88
N SER A 174 14.22 0.99 -12.19
CA SER A 174 15.55 1.58 -12.05
C SER A 174 15.45 3.01 -11.54
N GLY A 175 16.37 3.40 -10.67
CA GLY A 175 16.34 4.68 -9.97
C GLY A 175 17.17 4.61 -8.70
N ASP A 176 17.09 5.67 -7.91
CA ASP A 176 17.68 5.69 -6.58
C ASP A 176 16.66 5.02 -5.63
N VAL A 177 17.14 4.15 -4.74
CA VAL A 177 16.31 3.32 -3.86
C VAL A 177 16.70 3.59 -2.42
N ILE A 178 15.72 3.96 -1.62
CA ILE A 178 15.84 4.08 -0.16
C ILE A 178 15.47 2.73 0.45
N LEU A 179 16.41 2.06 1.10
CA LEU A 179 16.16 0.85 1.89
C LEU A 179 16.07 1.21 3.37
N ALA A 180 15.08 0.66 4.06
CA ALA A 180 14.92 0.85 5.50
C ALA A 180 14.49 -0.43 6.22
N ALA A 181 14.87 -0.53 7.49
CA ALA A 181 14.32 -1.50 8.42
C ALA A 181 13.59 -0.75 9.54
N TYR A 182 12.34 -1.15 9.82
CA TYR A 182 11.42 -0.44 10.70
C TYR A 182 10.76 -1.39 11.70
N THR A 183 10.78 -1.07 12.99
CA THR A 183 10.23 -1.90 14.09
C THR A 183 8.86 -1.43 14.57
N GLY A 184 8.36 -0.33 14.05
CA GLY A 184 7.06 0.20 14.44
C GLY A 184 5.91 -0.50 13.71
N GLU A 185 4.70 -0.26 14.18
CA GLU A 185 3.50 -0.71 13.47
C GLU A 185 3.24 0.17 12.24
N LEU A 186 2.88 -0.44 11.11
CA LEU A 186 2.42 0.27 9.91
C LEU A 186 0.90 0.45 10.00
N THR A 187 0.46 1.66 10.31
CA THR A 187 -0.97 1.98 10.49
C THR A 187 -1.64 2.55 9.25
N SER A 188 -0.86 3.09 8.32
CA SER A 188 -1.29 3.66 7.04
C SER A 188 -0.17 3.52 6.00
N ILE A 189 -0.47 3.81 4.72
CA ILE A 189 0.55 3.95 3.66
C ILE A 189 1.19 5.35 3.66
N ASN A 190 0.74 6.25 4.55
CA ASN A 190 1.31 7.57 4.67
C ASN A 190 2.59 7.53 5.50
N PHE A 191 3.74 7.71 4.83
CA PHE A 191 5.04 7.63 5.48
C PHE A 191 5.29 8.78 6.48
N SER A 192 4.52 9.88 6.42
CA SER A 192 4.61 10.95 7.41
C SER A 192 4.14 10.53 8.80
N ASP A 193 3.36 9.45 8.90
CA ASP A 193 2.89 8.91 10.18
C ASP A 193 3.94 8.01 10.87
N LEU A 194 5.06 7.72 10.19
CA LEU A 194 6.08 6.83 10.72
C LEU A 194 6.91 7.51 11.81
N ASN A 195 7.09 6.78 12.92
CA ASN A 195 7.97 7.23 13.97
C ASN A 195 9.42 6.94 13.60
N ALA A 196 10.20 7.99 13.30
CA ALA A 196 11.61 7.88 12.95
C ALA A 196 12.48 7.17 14.00
N SER A 197 12.07 7.13 15.27
CA SER A 197 12.77 6.39 16.33
C SER A 197 12.69 4.87 16.19
N ASN A 198 11.71 4.36 15.42
CA ASN A 198 11.58 2.95 15.09
C ASN A 198 12.34 2.55 13.81
N ILE A 199 13.05 3.47 13.15
CA ILE A 199 13.94 3.14 12.03
C ILE A 199 15.25 2.59 12.60
N ILE A 200 15.53 1.32 12.33
CA ILE A 200 16.70 0.59 12.83
C ILE A 200 17.74 0.27 11.75
N ALA A 201 17.49 0.64 10.50
CA ALA A 201 18.48 0.70 9.44
C ALA A 201 18.00 1.60 8.30
N TYR A 202 18.96 2.21 7.61
CA TYR A 202 18.69 3.08 6.45
C TYR A 202 19.89 3.05 5.49
N GLN A 203 19.62 2.97 4.19
CA GLN A 203 20.65 3.00 3.15
C GLN A 203 20.04 3.49 1.83
N VAL A 204 20.80 4.26 1.05
CA VAL A 204 20.41 4.63 -0.32
C VAL A 204 21.30 3.90 -1.30
N GLU A 205 20.68 3.27 -2.30
CA GLU A 205 21.37 2.52 -3.35
C GLU A 205 20.91 2.93 -4.73
N LYS A 206 21.74 2.69 -5.74
CA LYS A 206 21.37 2.94 -7.13
C LYS A 206 20.99 1.64 -7.83
N LYS A 207 19.69 1.46 -8.11
CA LYS A 207 19.17 0.28 -8.80
C LYS A 207 19.18 0.47 -10.32
N THR A 208 19.67 -0.54 -11.04
CA THR A 208 19.53 -0.64 -12.51
C THR A 208 18.34 -1.55 -12.86
N SER A 209 18.05 -1.75 -14.15
CA SER A 209 17.00 -2.69 -14.55
C SER A 209 17.30 -4.17 -14.21
N ALA A 210 18.49 -4.48 -13.69
CA ALA A 210 18.81 -5.79 -13.13
C ALA A 210 18.45 -5.86 -11.64
N PRO A 211 18.22 -7.07 -11.08
CA PRO A 211 18.08 -7.24 -9.63
C PRO A 211 19.30 -6.67 -8.88
N LEU A 212 19.05 -6.04 -7.74
CA LEU A 212 20.08 -5.41 -6.90
C LEU A 212 20.22 -6.19 -5.60
N SER A 213 21.35 -6.87 -5.40
CA SER A 213 21.70 -7.44 -4.10
C SER A 213 22.10 -6.34 -3.14
N TYR A 214 21.66 -6.43 -1.89
CA TYR A 214 21.93 -5.43 -0.86
C TYR A 214 22.36 -6.07 0.46
N THR A 215 23.06 -5.27 1.27
CA THR A 215 23.40 -5.59 2.65
C THR A 215 23.06 -4.39 3.51
N LEU A 216 21.96 -4.48 4.24
CA LEU A 216 21.46 -3.43 5.11
C LEU A 216 21.97 -3.67 6.53
N SER A 217 22.77 -2.75 7.07
CA SER A 217 23.35 -2.89 8.42
C SER A 217 22.40 -2.33 9.46
N ILE A 218 22.12 -3.14 10.50
CA ILE A 218 21.21 -2.79 11.58
C ILE A 218 21.97 -1.94 12.59
N LEU A 219 21.35 -0.83 12.97
CA LEU A 219 21.93 0.15 13.87
C LEU A 219 21.99 -0.40 15.28
N PRO A 220 23.14 -0.30 15.97
CA PRO A 220 23.32 -0.84 17.31
C PRO A 220 22.74 0.08 18.38
N TYR A 221 21.60 0.73 18.13
CA TYR A 221 20.98 1.64 19.09
C TYR A 221 19.46 1.71 18.95
N GLY A 222 18.80 2.08 20.05
CA GLY A 222 17.33 2.09 20.18
C GLY A 222 16.77 0.71 20.54
N HIS A 223 17.27 -0.35 19.90
CA HIS A 223 16.84 -1.73 20.15
C HIS A 223 18.04 -2.68 20.30
N ASN A 224 17.95 -3.63 21.22
CA ASN A 224 18.93 -4.71 21.35
C ASN A 224 18.47 -5.95 20.60
N VAL A 225 19.41 -6.71 20.05
CA VAL A 225 19.10 -8.03 19.47
C VAL A 225 18.72 -9.06 20.56
N PRO A 226 17.80 -10.00 20.28
CA PRO A 226 17.00 -10.11 19.07
C PRO A 226 15.92 -9.01 18.96
N ILE A 227 15.82 -8.39 17.78
CA ILE A 227 14.79 -7.39 17.49
C ILE A 227 13.67 -8.09 16.75
N SER A 228 12.49 -8.19 17.36
CA SER A 228 11.29 -8.78 16.75
C SER A 228 10.54 -7.75 15.91
N ASP A 229 9.63 -8.23 15.06
CA ASP A 229 8.67 -7.41 14.32
C ASP A 229 9.28 -6.35 13.38
N VAL A 230 10.39 -6.69 12.72
CA VAL A 230 11.09 -5.78 11.79
C VAL A 230 10.51 -5.88 10.39
N PHE A 231 9.98 -4.77 9.86
CA PHE A 231 9.71 -4.59 8.44
C PHE A 231 10.98 -4.24 7.69
N VAL A 232 11.15 -4.81 6.51
CA VAL A 232 12.24 -4.45 5.58
C VAL A 232 11.60 -3.99 4.28
N CYS A 233 11.80 -2.71 3.96
CA CYS A 233 11.17 -2.06 2.81
C CYS A 233 12.19 -1.33 1.94
N ALA A 234 11.77 -1.09 0.70
CA ALA A 234 12.49 -0.30 -0.28
C ALA A 234 11.53 0.71 -0.92
N ILE A 235 11.99 1.92 -1.16
CA ILE A 235 11.24 2.97 -1.84
C ILE A 235 12.06 3.40 -3.05
N LEU A 236 11.51 3.20 -4.24
CA LEU A 236 12.14 3.66 -5.48
C LEU A 236 11.72 5.10 -5.74
N ASP A 237 12.66 6.03 -5.55
CA ASP A 237 12.50 7.45 -5.84
C ASP A 237 12.47 7.65 -7.37
N ARG A 238 11.27 7.65 -7.94
CA ARG A 238 11.03 7.79 -9.38
C ARG A 238 11.02 9.24 -9.80
N ASN A 239 10.48 10.11 -8.94
CA ASN A 239 10.32 11.53 -9.25
C ASN A 239 11.61 12.35 -8.95
N LYS A 240 12.58 11.74 -8.25
CA LYS A 240 13.91 12.25 -7.93
C LYS A 240 13.90 13.45 -6.99
N ASN A 241 12.93 13.51 -6.09
CA ASN A 241 12.86 14.55 -5.09
C ASN A 241 13.50 14.16 -3.75
N GLY A 242 13.94 12.90 -3.60
CA GLY A 242 14.59 12.38 -2.40
C GLY A 242 13.65 12.16 -1.21
N VAL A 243 12.34 12.24 -1.42
CA VAL A 243 11.31 12.10 -0.40
C VAL A 243 10.42 10.91 -0.75
N PRO A 244 10.15 9.98 0.19
CA PRO A 244 9.19 8.91 0.02
C PRO A 244 7.77 9.42 -0.21
N ASP A 245 7.45 9.75 -1.46
CA ASP A 245 6.19 10.40 -1.76
C ASP A 245 5.58 9.94 -3.08
N ALA A 246 4.53 10.68 -3.37
CA ALA A 246 3.61 10.52 -4.45
C ALA A 246 4.34 10.49 -5.81
N GLY A 247 4.37 9.31 -6.44
CA GLY A 247 5.04 8.99 -7.71
C GLY A 247 6.10 7.90 -7.58
N ASP A 248 6.47 7.52 -6.36
CA ASP A 248 7.46 6.49 -6.06
C ASP A 248 6.86 5.09 -5.97
N LEU A 249 7.72 4.07 -5.97
CA LEU A 249 7.29 2.69 -5.73
C LEU A 249 7.69 2.21 -4.36
N LEU A 250 6.71 1.70 -3.61
CA LEU A 250 6.92 0.98 -2.38
C LEU A 250 7.13 -0.51 -2.69
N GLY A 251 8.22 -1.05 -2.15
CA GLY A 251 8.51 -2.47 -2.11
C GLY A 251 8.81 -2.92 -0.69
N PHE A 252 8.58 -4.20 -0.43
CA PHE A 252 8.85 -4.79 0.87
C PHE A 252 9.16 -6.27 0.75
N HIS A 253 9.72 -6.81 1.82
CA HIS A 253 9.84 -8.25 2.00
C HIS A 253 8.47 -8.87 2.29
N SER A 254 8.13 -9.94 1.56
CA SER A 254 6.92 -10.72 1.76
C SER A 254 7.23 -12.20 1.68
N ALA A 255 6.93 -12.92 2.76
CA ALA A 255 7.03 -14.38 2.83
C ALA A 255 5.67 -15.08 2.77
N ASN A 256 4.56 -14.32 2.66
CA ASN A 256 3.21 -14.86 2.63
C ASN A 256 2.63 -14.90 1.20
N SER A 257 1.59 -15.70 1.00
CA SER A 257 0.93 -15.86 -0.30
C SER A 257 0.08 -14.66 -0.71
N PHE A 258 -0.22 -13.74 0.21
CA PHE A 258 -1.00 -12.54 -0.05
C PHE A 258 -0.16 -11.40 -0.63
N GLY A 259 1.17 -11.54 -0.64
CA GLY A 259 2.07 -10.50 -1.11
C GLY A 259 2.07 -9.26 -0.19
N THR A 260 1.77 -9.43 1.11
CA THR A 260 1.80 -8.35 2.09
C THR A 260 3.13 -8.30 2.86
N PRO A 261 3.52 -7.14 3.43
CA PRO A 261 4.75 -7.03 4.21
C PRO A 261 4.75 -8.03 5.36
N THR A 262 5.79 -8.87 5.44
CA THR A 262 6.01 -9.77 6.58
C THR A 262 7.14 -9.26 7.45
N THR A 263 6.98 -9.36 8.77
CA THR A 263 8.04 -9.00 9.70
C THR A 263 9.07 -10.12 9.85
N VAL A 264 10.29 -9.74 10.24
CA VAL A 264 11.38 -10.67 10.56
C VAL A 264 11.91 -10.42 11.96
N THR A 265 12.56 -11.44 12.53
CA THR A 265 13.37 -11.26 13.76
C THR A 265 14.83 -11.13 13.37
N VAL A 266 15.47 -10.06 13.83
CA VAL A 266 16.89 -9.78 13.60
C VAL A 266 17.69 -10.22 14.83
N ASP A 267 18.46 -11.28 14.67
CA ASP A 267 19.47 -11.72 15.63
C ASP A 267 20.84 -11.06 15.35
N GLU A 268 21.81 -11.30 16.25
CA GLU A 268 23.22 -10.98 15.98
C GLU A 268 23.74 -11.79 14.77
N GLY A 269 24.53 -11.16 13.90
CA GLY A 269 25.07 -11.76 12.69
C GLY A 269 24.35 -11.33 11.41
N THR A 270 24.20 -12.23 10.45
CA THR A 270 23.59 -11.92 9.15
C THR A 270 22.32 -12.73 8.93
N LEU A 271 21.20 -12.03 8.74
CA LEU A 271 19.95 -12.58 8.26
C LEU A 271 19.95 -12.54 6.73
N GLU A 272 19.80 -13.71 6.11
CA GLU A 272 19.82 -13.88 4.65
C GLU A 272 18.42 -14.19 4.11
N GLY A 273 18.22 -13.97 2.81
CA GLY A 273 17.00 -14.36 2.10
C GLY A 273 15.85 -13.36 2.24
N ILE A 274 16.14 -12.11 2.63
CA ILE A 274 15.15 -11.06 2.75
C ILE A 274 15.00 -10.37 1.40
N ASP A 275 14.38 -11.04 0.44
CA ASP A 275 14.17 -10.47 -0.89
C ASP A 275 13.01 -9.46 -0.88
N ILE A 276 13.13 -8.40 -1.68
CA ILE A 276 12.16 -7.30 -1.79
C ILE A 276 11.61 -7.24 -3.22
N SER A 277 10.29 -7.05 -3.34
CA SER A 277 9.64 -6.74 -4.61
C SER A 277 8.84 -5.44 -4.49
N PHE A 278 8.84 -4.60 -5.53
CA PHE A 278 7.97 -3.43 -5.61
C PHE A 278 6.53 -3.90 -5.82
N ALA A 279 5.63 -3.45 -4.94
CA ALA A 279 4.26 -3.95 -4.85
C ALA A 279 3.22 -2.85 -5.04
N ALA A 280 3.54 -1.60 -4.70
CA ALA A 280 2.60 -0.49 -4.78
C ALA A 280 3.26 0.79 -5.30
N GLU A 281 2.49 1.59 -6.01
CA GLU A 281 2.84 2.98 -6.30
C GLU A 281 2.33 3.85 -5.17
N ILE A 282 3.19 4.67 -4.58
CA ILE A 282 2.77 5.74 -3.69
C ILE A 282 2.10 6.75 -4.61
N GLY A 283 0.78 6.92 -4.50
CA GLY A 283 0.00 7.57 -5.55
C GLY A 283 0.50 8.99 -5.86
N GLU A 284 0.75 9.31 -7.14
CA GLU A 284 1.31 10.60 -7.62
C GLU A 284 0.68 11.85 -6.97
N SER A 285 1.52 12.85 -6.68
CA SER A 285 1.07 14.10 -6.06
C SER A 285 0.30 14.85 -7.13
N VAL A 286 -1.02 14.82 -6.99
CA VAL A 286 -1.91 15.61 -7.82
C VAL A 286 -1.57 17.10 -7.57
N PRO A 287 -1.75 18.01 -8.56
CA PRO A 287 -1.21 19.36 -8.50
C PRO A 287 -1.68 20.14 -7.25
N GLU A 288 -0.96 21.21 -6.88
CA GLU A 288 -1.23 22.07 -5.68
C GLU A 288 -2.69 22.53 -5.55
N ASP A 289 -3.50 22.46 -6.61
CA ASP A 289 -4.92 22.80 -6.66
C ASP A 289 -5.87 21.60 -6.52
N LYS A 290 -5.38 20.41 -6.13
CA LYS A 290 -6.23 19.25 -5.85
C LYS A 290 -7.27 19.63 -4.77
N PRO A 291 -8.57 19.48 -5.06
CA PRO A 291 -9.58 19.71 -4.04
C PRO A 291 -9.41 18.70 -2.90
N ALA A 292 -9.61 19.15 -1.67
CA ALA A 292 -9.63 18.25 -0.51
C ALA A 292 -10.69 17.15 -0.71
N MET A 293 -10.33 15.91 -0.42
CA MET A 293 -11.22 14.77 -0.52
C MET A 293 -11.03 13.83 0.65
N SER A 294 -12.13 13.29 1.17
CA SER A 294 -12.10 12.22 2.17
C SER A 294 -13.16 11.16 1.88
N ILE A 295 -13.00 9.96 2.43
CA ILE A 295 -14.03 8.92 2.46
C ILE A 295 -14.46 8.69 3.90
N GLN A 296 -15.76 8.83 4.16
CA GLN A 296 -16.35 8.63 5.47
C GLN A 296 -17.33 7.47 5.43
N GLY A 297 -17.24 6.57 6.41
CA GLY A 297 -18.11 5.40 6.40
C GLY A 297 -18.15 4.67 7.73
N SER A 298 -18.97 3.62 7.72
CA SER A 298 -18.99 2.62 8.78
C SER A 298 -19.33 1.26 8.18
N PHE A 299 -18.83 0.19 8.77
CA PHE A 299 -19.25 -1.16 8.47
C PHE A 299 -20.08 -1.75 9.62
N THR A 300 -20.86 -2.79 9.33
CA THR A 300 -21.54 -3.60 10.34
C THR A 300 -20.57 -4.66 10.87
N PRO A 301 -20.06 -4.54 12.11
CA PRO A 301 -19.19 -5.55 12.68
C PRO A 301 -19.99 -6.80 13.10
N PRO A 302 -19.36 -7.98 13.12
CA PRO A 302 -19.95 -9.17 13.71
C PRO A 302 -19.98 -9.02 15.24
N ALA A 303 -20.84 -9.79 15.93
CA ALA A 303 -21.09 -9.61 17.37
C ALA A 303 -19.85 -9.81 18.25
N GLU A 304 -18.90 -10.61 17.78
CA GLU A 304 -17.65 -10.90 18.46
C GLU A 304 -16.58 -9.79 18.32
N TYR A 305 -16.74 -8.83 17.41
CA TYR A 305 -15.76 -7.76 17.23
C TYR A 305 -15.88 -6.72 18.35
N THR A 306 -14.86 -6.65 19.19
CA THR A 306 -14.80 -5.77 20.37
C THR A 306 -13.40 -5.17 20.54
N ALA A 307 -13.21 -4.31 21.54
CA ALA A 307 -11.93 -3.65 21.80
C ALA A 307 -10.75 -4.62 22.10
N GLY A 308 -11.02 -5.90 22.35
CA GLY A 308 -9.98 -6.90 22.67
C GLY A 308 -9.71 -7.91 21.55
N THR A 309 -10.23 -7.72 20.34
CA THR A 309 -10.29 -8.80 19.33
C THR A 309 -9.54 -8.50 18.04
N GLY A 310 -8.52 -7.66 18.08
CA GLY A 310 -7.74 -7.26 16.91
C GLY A 310 -8.31 -6.04 16.18
N ALA A 311 -7.50 -5.47 15.29
CA ALA A 311 -7.85 -4.29 14.52
C ALA A 311 -8.56 -4.66 13.21
N VAL A 312 -9.33 -3.71 12.67
CA VAL A 312 -9.86 -3.80 11.30
C VAL A 312 -9.06 -2.86 10.43
N TYR A 313 -8.68 -3.33 9.26
CA TYR A 313 -7.97 -2.55 8.25
C TYR A 313 -8.96 -2.21 7.15
N ILE A 314 -9.13 -0.91 6.85
CA ILE A 314 -9.92 -0.41 5.74
C ILE A 314 -8.99 -0.16 4.57
N PHE A 315 -9.39 -0.61 3.39
CA PHE A 315 -8.63 -0.45 2.15
C PHE A 315 -9.46 0.29 1.11
N VAL A 316 -8.81 1.17 0.37
CA VAL A 316 -9.36 1.92 -0.75
C VAL A 316 -8.51 1.60 -1.98
N SER A 317 -9.12 1.03 -3.01
CA SER A 317 -8.46 0.68 -4.27
C SER A 317 -9.21 1.25 -5.48
N LYS A 318 -8.57 1.31 -6.65
CA LYS A 318 -9.28 1.67 -7.90
C LYS A 318 -10.29 0.58 -8.28
N ALA A 319 -11.44 0.98 -8.83
CA ALA A 319 -12.57 0.06 -9.02
C ALA A 319 -12.37 -0.99 -10.12
N ASP A 320 -11.57 -0.68 -11.15
CA ASP A 320 -11.21 -1.60 -12.24
C ASP A 320 -10.31 -2.76 -11.79
N THR A 321 -9.72 -2.66 -10.60
CA THR A 321 -8.94 -3.74 -9.96
C THR A 321 -9.75 -4.52 -8.92
N GLY A 322 -11.05 -4.26 -8.75
CA GLY A 322 -11.87 -4.84 -7.67
C GLY A 322 -11.77 -6.37 -7.55
N SER A 323 -11.72 -7.11 -8.67
CA SER A 323 -11.49 -8.57 -8.65
C SER A 323 -10.04 -8.96 -8.38
N ALA A 324 -9.07 -8.12 -8.75
CA ALA A 324 -7.63 -8.34 -8.58
C ALA A 324 -7.16 -8.09 -7.14
N VAL A 325 -7.81 -7.17 -6.42
CA VAL A 325 -7.60 -6.93 -4.98
C VAL A 325 -7.77 -8.22 -4.16
N PHE A 326 -8.68 -9.09 -4.58
CA PHE A 326 -8.93 -10.37 -3.91
C PHE A 326 -7.83 -11.43 -4.17
N SER A 327 -6.90 -11.16 -5.11
CA SER A 327 -5.72 -11.99 -5.37
C SER A 327 -4.40 -11.34 -4.91
N ASN A 328 -4.31 -10.01 -4.92
CA ASN A 328 -3.21 -9.23 -4.36
C ASN A 328 -3.76 -7.90 -3.84
N VAL A 329 -3.72 -7.67 -2.53
CA VAL A 329 -4.32 -6.49 -1.89
C VAL A 329 -3.63 -5.18 -2.28
N PHE A 330 -2.41 -5.24 -2.83
CA PHE A 330 -1.67 -4.07 -3.30
C PHE A 330 -1.97 -3.70 -4.76
N ASP A 331 -2.59 -4.60 -5.54
CA ASP A 331 -2.92 -4.32 -6.95
C ASP A 331 -4.03 -3.25 -7.03
N GLY A 332 -3.62 -2.02 -7.36
CA GLY A 332 -4.51 -0.86 -7.43
C GLY A 332 -4.87 -0.26 -6.07
N LEU A 333 -4.20 -0.66 -4.99
CA LEU A 333 -4.33 -0.01 -3.68
C LEU A 333 -3.98 1.47 -3.78
N GLN A 334 -4.81 2.32 -3.18
CA GLN A 334 -4.58 3.77 -3.08
C GLN A 334 -4.33 4.19 -1.65
N TYR A 335 -5.00 3.54 -0.69
CA TYR A 335 -4.85 3.85 0.72
C TYR A 335 -5.27 2.66 1.59
N PHE A 336 -4.67 2.54 2.77
CA PHE A 336 -5.21 1.70 3.83
C PHE A 336 -5.12 2.41 5.18
N GLU A 337 -6.02 2.09 6.09
CA GLU A 337 -6.05 2.60 7.45
C GLU A 337 -6.34 1.47 8.44
N ARG A 338 -5.56 1.38 9.51
CA ARG A 338 -5.85 0.51 10.65
C ARG A 338 -6.72 1.23 11.67
N LEU A 339 -7.93 0.73 11.89
CA LEU A 339 -8.82 1.24 12.92
C LEU A 339 -8.47 0.70 14.31
N PRO A 340 -8.66 1.48 15.38
CA PRO A 340 -8.58 0.96 16.74
C PRO A 340 -9.56 -0.21 16.94
N ALA A 341 -9.16 -1.22 17.71
CA ALA A 341 -9.99 -2.38 17.97
C ALA A 341 -11.36 -1.99 18.55
N GLY A 342 -12.43 -2.60 18.03
CA GLY A 342 -13.81 -2.31 18.41
C GLY A 342 -14.41 -1.04 17.78
N VAL A 343 -13.66 -0.31 16.96
CA VAL A 343 -14.15 0.85 16.20
C VAL A 343 -14.59 0.39 14.81
N SER A 344 -15.78 0.84 14.36
CA SER A 344 -16.37 0.45 13.08
C SER A 344 -16.65 1.61 12.13
N SER A 345 -16.33 2.83 12.54
CA SER A 345 -16.44 4.06 11.74
C SER A 345 -15.06 4.59 11.39
N PHE A 346 -14.94 5.20 10.21
CA PHE A 346 -13.67 5.73 9.71
C PHE A 346 -13.87 7.01 8.90
N ASP A 347 -12.81 7.81 8.80
CA ASP A 347 -12.72 9.04 8.01
C ASP A 347 -11.32 9.10 7.41
N ILE A 348 -11.19 8.63 6.17
CA ILE A 348 -9.93 8.51 5.45
C ILE A 348 -9.69 9.78 4.67
N ASP A 349 -8.60 10.47 4.95
CA ASP A 349 -8.09 11.55 4.11
C ASP A 349 -7.47 10.97 2.83
N LEU A 350 -7.85 11.52 1.68
CA LEU A 350 -7.33 11.12 0.38
C LEU A 350 -6.36 12.14 -0.21
N ALA A 351 -5.97 13.18 0.54
CA ALA A 351 -5.06 14.24 0.09
C ALA A 351 -3.79 13.67 -0.58
N ASP A 352 -3.14 12.71 0.09
CA ASP A 352 -1.84 12.14 -0.33
C ASP A 352 -1.98 10.94 -1.29
N THR A 353 -3.15 10.75 -1.90
CA THR A 353 -3.39 9.70 -2.89
C THR A 353 -3.40 10.24 -4.33
N SER A 354 -3.27 9.36 -5.32
CA SER A 354 -3.41 9.75 -6.74
C SER A 354 -4.86 10.03 -7.18
N LEU A 355 -5.84 9.82 -6.28
CA LEU A 355 -7.26 9.90 -6.60
C LEU A 355 -7.72 11.34 -6.83
N ILE A 356 -8.59 11.55 -7.82
CA ILE A 356 -9.24 12.83 -8.13
C ILE A 356 -10.77 12.70 -8.19
N PRO A 357 -11.53 13.81 -8.11
CA PRO A 357 -12.98 13.77 -8.34
C PRO A 357 -13.31 13.14 -9.70
N GLY A 358 -14.25 12.19 -9.71
CA GLY A 358 -14.63 11.40 -10.87
C GLY A 358 -14.01 10.00 -10.91
N ASP A 359 -12.94 9.75 -10.14
CA ASP A 359 -12.37 8.41 -10.03
C ASP A 359 -13.33 7.46 -9.32
N ALA A 360 -13.32 6.20 -9.74
CA ALA A 360 -14.10 5.14 -9.12
C ALA A 360 -13.21 4.29 -8.22
N VAL A 361 -13.63 4.08 -6.97
CA VAL A 361 -12.90 3.28 -5.98
C VAL A 361 -13.75 2.14 -5.44
N THR A 362 -13.10 1.06 -5.04
CA THR A 362 -13.69 -0.01 -4.23
C THR A 362 -13.18 0.13 -2.80
N VAL A 363 -14.06 -0.16 -1.82
CA VAL A 363 -13.71 -0.12 -0.40
C VAL A 363 -13.99 -1.47 0.23
N PHE A 364 -13.01 -2.01 0.95
CA PHE A 364 -13.14 -3.28 1.67
C PHE A 364 -12.49 -3.19 3.05
N ALA A 365 -12.89 -4.10 3.93
CA ALA A 365 -12.39 -4.20 5.29
C ALA A 365 -11.86 -5.61 5.53
N ILE A 366 -10.72 -5.71 6.20
CA ILE A 366 -10.18 -6.98 6.66
C ILE A 366 -10.04 -6.92 8.19
N TRP A 367 -10.67 -7.87 8.86
CA TRP A 367 -10.49 -8.12 10.27
C TRP A 367 -9.54 -9.29 10.45
N ASP A 368 -8.29 -8.95 10.71
CA ASP A 368 -7.24 -9.87 11.13
C ASP A 368 -7.39 -10.13 12.64
N LYS A 369 -7.90 -11.31 12.97
CA LYS A 369 -8.24 -11.73 14.33
C LYS A 369 -7.04 -12.25 15.09
N ASN A 370 -6.10 -12.82 14.36
CA ASN A 370 -4.89 -13.42 14.89
C ASN A 370 -3.69 -12.47 14.88
N ASN A 371 -3.88 -11.22 14.45
CA ASN A 371 -2.84 -10.20 14.34
C ASN A 371 -1.86 -10.23 15.52
N THR A 372 -0.67 -10.73 15.25
CA THR A 372 0.43 -10.84 16.22
C THR A 372 1.31 -9.59 16.25
N GLY A 373 0.95 -8.56 15.49
CA GLY A 373 1.72 -7.35 15.25
C GLY A 373 2.01 -7.17 13.76
N GLY A 374 2.05 -5.91 13.31
CA GLY A 374 2.48 -5.57 11.96
C GLY A 374 1.37 -5.21 10.95
N PHE A 375 1.64 -5.49 9.66
CA PHE A 375 0.72 -5.27 8.55
C PHE A 375 -0.32 -6.40 8.54
N VAL A 376 -1.49 -6.18 7.92
CA VAL A 376 -2.53 -7.21 7.88
C VAL A 376 -2.00 -8.50 7.23
N GLU A 377 -2.19 -9.64 7.90
CA GLU A 377 -1.85 -10.96 7.35
C GLU A 377 -3.09 -11.86 7.41
N PRO A 378 -4.04 -11.67 6.48
CA PRO A 378 -5.31 -12.39 6.51
C PRO A 378 -5.10 -13.91 6.42
N GLY A 379 -5.56 -14.62 7.43
CA GLY A 379 -5.52 -16.08 7.54
C GLY A 379 -6.89 -16.72 7.62
N ALA A 380 -6.93 -18.07 7.60
CA ALA A 380 -8.18 -18.80 7.76
C ALA A 380 -8.85 -18.48 9.12
N GLY A 381 -10.11 -18.07 9.09
CA GLY A 381 -10.89 -17.67 10.26
C GLY A 381 -11.02 -16.15 10.47
N ASP A 382 -10.23 -15.36 9.74
CA ASP A 382 -10.38 -13.91 9.63
C ASP A 382 -11.62 -13.53 8.83
N LYS A 383 -12.00 -12.24 8.90
CA LYS A 383 -13.20 -11.76 8.21
C LYS A 383 -12.92 -10.66 7.22
N VAL A 384 -13.67 -10.68 6.12
CA VAL A 384 -13.66 -9.67 5.07
C VAL A 384 -15.05 -9.03 4.98
N GLY A 385 -15.07 -7.72 4.78
CA GLY A 385 -16.25 -6.99 4.37
C GLY A 385 -15.99 -6.25 3.07
N VAL A 386 -17.00 -6.15 2.21
CA VAL A 386 -16.92 -5.43 0.93
C VAL A 386 -18.03 -4.39 0.91
N TYR A 387 -17.70 -3.15 0.55
CA TYR A 387 -18.70 -2.13 0.27
C TYR A 387 -19.27 -2.36 -1.13
N GLN A 388 -20.54 -2.75 -1.19
CA GLN A 388 -21.18 -3.17 -2.43
C GLN A 388 -22.66 -2.81 -2.44
N ASN A 389 -23.18 -2.55 -3.62
CA ASN A 389 -24.60 -2.35 -3.88
C ASN A 389 -25.23 -3.64 -4.39
N LYS A 390 -26.06 -4.23 -3.54
CA LYS A 390 -26.74 -5.50 -3.82
C LYS A 390 -27.85 -5.39 -4.86
N SER A 391 -28.25 -4.17 -5.24
CA SER A 391 -29.33 -3.95 -6.20
C SER A 391 -28.85 -3.79 -7.64
N ASP A 392 -27.61 -3.35 -7.86
CA ASP A 392 -27.06 -3.10 -9.20
C ASP A 392 -25.68 -3.76 -9.43
N PHE A 393 -25.25 -4.62 -8.51
CA PHE A 393 -23.96 -5.33 -8.56
C PHE A 393 -22.71 -4.44 -8.56
N SER A 394 -22.84 -3.15 -8.23
CA SER A 394 -21.70 -2.25 -8.16
C SER A 394 -20.90 -2.42 -6.86
N MET A 395 -19.58 -2.50 -7.00
CA MET A 395 -18.62 -2.32 -5.90
C MET A 395 -17.93 -0.95 -5.96
N ALA A 396 -18.25 -0.17 -6.99
CA ALA A 396 -17.55 1.06 -7.33
C ALA A 396 -18.26 2.29 -6.76
N LYS A 397 -17.52 3.07 -5.99
CA LYS A 397 -17.92 4.40 -5.53
C LYS A 397 -17.19 5.46 -6.34
N THR A 398 -17.93 6.26 -7.11
CA THR A 398 -17.36 7.46 -7.74
C THR A 398 -17.12 8.55 -6.71
N LEU A 399 -15.92 9.10 -6.70
CA LEU A 399 -15.50 10.18 -5.82
C LEU A 399 -15.97 11.54 -6.34
N ALA A 400 -16.31 12.42 -5.42
CA ALA A 400 -16.57 13.83 -5.64
C ALA A 400 -15.59 14.69 -4.81
N GLU A 401 -15.50 15.97 -5.15
CA GLU A 401 -14.82 16.97 -4.33
C GLU A 401 -15.42 17.02 -2.91
N GLY A 402 -14.57 17.12 -1.89
CA GLY A 402 -14.95 17.13 -0.49
C GLY A 402 -15.19 15.74 0.11
N GLY A 403 -16.10 15.66 1.08
CA GLY A 403 -16.39 14.43 1.81
C GLY A 403 -17.25 13.45 1.01
N ASN A 404 -16.79 12.21 0.87
CA ASN A 404 -17.48 11.12 0.20
C ASN A 404 -18.04 10.14 1.23
N THR A 405 -19.34 10.21 1.52
CA THR A 405 -19.98 9.28 2.46
C THR A 405 -20.34 7.94 1.79
N LEU A 406 -19.91 6.84 2.41
CA LEU A 406 -20.36 5.49 2.09
C LEU A 406 -21.70 5.24 2.80
N SER A 407 -22.79 5.39 2.05
CA SER A 407 -24.14 5.16 2.57
C SER A 407 -24.43 3.66 2.63
N LEU A 408 -25.08 3.19 3.70
CA LEU A 408 -25.61 1.83 3.85
C LEU A 408 -27.10 1.75 3.48
N SER A 409 -27.52 2.52 2.47
CA SER A 409 -28.90 2.62 2.03
C SER A 409 -29.00 2.47 0.51
N SER A 410 -30.22 2.32 -0.02
CA SER A 410 -30.46 2.21 -1.47
C SER A 410 -29.69 1.05 -2.13
N GLY A 411 -29.68 -0.11 -1.46
CA GLY A 411 -29.01 -1.33 -1.93
C GLY A 411 -27.56 -1.49 -1.46
N TRP A 412 -26.91 -0.40 -1.03
CA TRP A 412 -25.55 -0.45 -0.50
C TRP A 412 -25.46 -1.10 0.88
N SER A 413 -24.41 -1.90 1.08
CA SER A 413 -24.10 -2.58 2.33
C SER A 413 -22.58 -2.65 2.54
N PHE A 414 -22.17 -2.74 3.80
CA PHE A 414 -20.78 -2.97 4.19
C PHE A 414 -20.78 -3.82 5.47
N ASN A 415 -20.82 -5.14 5.32
CA ASN A 415 -20.85 -6.05 6.44
C ASN A 415 -19.54 -6.81 6.54
N LEU A 416 -19.01 -6.95 7.74
CA LEU A 416 -17.82 -7.76 8.02
C LEU A 416 -18.27 -9.18 8.36
N ASP A 417 -18.79 -9.89 7.37
CA ASP A 417 -19.54 -11.14 7.53
C ASP A 417 -19.10 -12.27 6.60
N ARG A 418 -17.90 -12.17 6.01
CA ARG A 418 -17.32 -13.22 5.18
C ARG A 418 -16.10 -13.80 5.86
N THR A 419 -16.09 -15.09 6.13
CA THR A 419 -14.95 -15.76 6.78
C THR A 419 -13.98 -16.29 5.73
N ILE A 420 -12.68 -16.06 5.92
CA ILE A 420 -11.60 -16.61 5.09
C ILE A 420 -11.40 -18.09 5.41
N TYR A 421 -11.28 -18.91 4.38
CA TYR A 421 -11.00 -20.35 4.44
C TYR A 421 -9.80 -20.67 3.53
N ASP A 422 -8.93 -21.55 4.01
CA ASP A 422 -7.84 -22.08 3.20
C ASP A 422 -8.37 -23.21 2.30
N HIS A 423 -8.70 -22.85 1.06
CA HIS A 423 -9.14 -23.80 0.04
C HIS A 423 -8.78 -23.33 -1.37
N ASN A 424 -8.76 -24.26 -2.31
CA ASN A 424 -8.64 -24.01 -3.75
C ASN A 424 -9.86 -24.54 -4.52
N MET A 425 -11.03 -24.50 -3.89
CA MET A 425 -12.28 -24.91 -4.53
C MET A 425 -12.53 -24.10 -5.80
N GLY A 426 -13.04 -24.80 -6.81
CA GLY A 426 -13.40 -24.20 -8.09
C GLY A 426 -14.07 -25.22 -8.99
N ILE A 427 -14.55 -24.73 -10.12
CA ILE A 427 -15.27 -25.52 -11.11
C ILE A 427 -14.62 -25.35 -12.49
N SER A 428 -14.43 -26.46 -13.20
CA SER A 428 -14.02 -26.49 -14.61
C SER A 428 -15.23 -26.74 -15.50
N PHE A 429 -15.40 -25.92 -16.53
CA PHE A 429 -16.58 -25.92 -17.41
C PHE A 429 -16.24 -25.52 -18.86
N LYS A 430 -17.15 -25.85 -19.79
CA LYS A 430 -17.13 -25.33 -21.17
C LYS A 430 -18.24 -24.29 -21.37
N ILE A 431 -18.10 -23.44 -22.37
CA ILE A 431 -19.18 -22.58 -22.87
C ILE A 431 -19.82 -23.23 -24.09
N GLU A 432 -21.14 -23.12 -24.22
CA GLU A 432 -21.92 -23.46 -25.41
C GLU A 432 -22.70 -22.23 -25.89
N ALA A 433 -22.66 -21.95 -27.20
CA ALA A 433 -23.47 -20.87 -27.79
C ALA A 433 -24.98 -21.07 -27.63
N GLY A 434 -25.41 -22.32 -27.47
CA GLY A 434 -26.77 -22.61 -27.09
C GLY A 434 -27.82 -22.23 -28.13
N ASP A 435 -28.72 -21.33 -27.76
CA ASP A 435 -29.76 -20.75 -28.65
C ASP A 435 -29.23 -19.57 -29.48
N LEU A 436 -28.03 -19.08 -29.17
CA LEU A 436 -27.35 -18.02 -29.92
C LEU A 436 -26.52 -18.59 -31.06
N GLU A 437 -26.20 -17.74 -32.04
CA GLU A 437 -25.26 -18.09 -33.08
C GLU A 437 -23.83 -18.10 -32.52
N LYS A 438 -22.99 -19.02 -33.02
CA LYS A 438 -21.62 -19.19 -32.52
C LYS A 438 -20.78 -17.91 -32.59
N TYR A 439 -20.99 -17.10 -33.63
CA TYR A 439 -20.23 -15.86 -33.83
C TYR A 439 -20.69 -14.73 -32.91
N ASP A 440 -21.88 -14.82 -32.31
CA ASP A 440 -22.38 -13.84 -31.33
C ASP A 440 -21.77 -14.07 -29.94
N VAL A 441 -21.22 -15.25 -29.69
CA VAL A 441 -20.56 -15.60 -28.42
C VAL A 441 -19.05 -15.68 -28.58
N GLN A 442 -18.56 -16.16 -29.73
CA GLN A 442 -17.13 -16.33 -29.97
C GLN A 442 -16.42 -14.98 -30.03
N ALA A 443 -15.28 -14.90 -29.35
CA ALA A 443 -14.45 -13.71 -29.16
C ALA A 443 -15.14 -12.57 -28.40
N GLN A 444 -16.30 -12.81 -27.79
CA GLN A 444 -16.93 -11.85 -26.87
C GLN A 444 -16.47 -12.09 -25.43
N PRO A 445 -16.41 -11.02 -24.61
CA PRO A 445 -16.29 -11.15 -23.17
C PRO A 445 -17.56 -11.79 -22.58
N VAL A 446 -17.36 -12.65 -21.59
CA VAL A 446 -18.42 -13.33 -20.85
C VAL A 446 -18.05 -13.30 -19.38
N THR A 447 -18.96 -12.84 -18.54
CA THR A 447 -18.82 -12.90 -17.09
C THR A 447 -19.52 -14.14 -16.58
N VAL A 448 -18.79 -15.00 -15.86
CA VAL A 448 -19.31 -16.26 -15.30
C VAL A 448 -19.37 -16.16 -13.79
N PHE A 449 -20.50 -16.57 -13.22
CA PHE A 449 -20.78 -16.55 -11.78
C PHE A 449 -21.02 -17.96 -11.26
N ALA A 450 -20.49 -18.26 -10.08
CA ALA A 450 -20.94 -19.37 -9.23
C ALA A 450 -21.71 -18.77 -8.06
N VAL A 451 -22.96 -19.18 -7.86
CA VAL A 451 -23.86 -18.62 -6.85
C VAL A 451 -24.46 -19.74 -6.04
N ALA A 452 -24.39 -19.66 -4.71
CA ALA A 452 -25.09 -20.60 -3.84
C ALA A 452 -26.60 -20.53 -4.10
N ARG A 453 -27.31 -21.66 -3.96
CA ARG A 453 -28.72 -21.76 -4.33
C ARG A 453 -29.60 -20.76 -3.58
N SER A 454 -29.30 -20.47 -2.31
CA SER A 454 -30.05 -19.47 -1.53
C SER A 454 -29.91 -18.03 -2.03
N GLY A 455 -28.98 -17.75 -2.95
CA GLY A 455 -28.81 -16.46 -3.60
C GLY A 455 -29.48 -16.32 -4.96
N VAL A 456 -30.27 -17.31 -5.37
CA VAL A 456 -30.96 -17.36 -6.66
C VAL A 456 -32.46 -17.46 -6.42
N ASP A 457 -33.26 -16.70 -7.16
CA ASP A 457 -34.71 -16.90 -7.18
C ASP A 457 -35.07 -18.17 -7.96
N ASP A 458 -35.00 -19.32 -7.27
CA ASP A 458 -35.34 -20.63 -7.81
C ASP A 458 -36.62 -21.23 -7.20
N ASP A 459 -37.43 -20.39 -6.55
CA ASP A 459 -38.62 -20.87 -5.85
C ASP A 459 -39.75 -21.21 -6.84
N TRP A 460 -40.21 -22.46 -6.77
CA TRP A 460 -41.36 -22.95 -7.52
C TRP A 460 -42.63 -23.04 -6.66
N SER A 461 -42.59 -22.52 -5.43
CA SER A 461 -43.64 -22.66 -4.43
C SER A 461 -44.81 -21.69 -4.62
N PHE A 462 -45.43 -21.71 -5.79
CA PHE A 462 -46.59 -20.85 -6.08
C PHE A 462 -47.91 -21.49 -5.69
N THR A 463 -48.82 -20.67 -5.16
CA THR A 463 -50.22 -21.06 -4.98
C THR A 463 -51.03 -20.66 -6.22
N ILE A 464 -52.18 -21.30 -6.46
CA ILE A 464 -53.04 -21.03 -7.64
C ILE A 464 -53.47 -19.54 -7.77
N ALA A 465 -53.35 -18.74 -6.70
CA ALA A 465 -53.69 -17.32 -6.70
C ALA A 465 -52.61 -16.42 -7.35
N ASP A 466 -51.39 -16.92 -7.52
CA ASP A 466 -50.18 -16.17 -7.86
C ASP A 466 -49.83 -16.22 -9.36
N TRP A 467 -50.67 -16.88 -10.15
CA TRP A 467 -50.33 -17.46 -11.46
C TRP A 467 -49.88 -16.52 -12.60
N PRO A 468 -50.19 -15.21 -12.63
CA PRO A 468 -49.73 -14.35 -13.74
C PRO A 468 -48.27 -13.86 -13.64
N ASP A 469 -47.70 -13.73 -12.43
CA ASP A 469 -46.49 -12.92 -12.21
C ASP A 469 -45.33 -13.65 -11.53
N LEU A 470 -45.46 -14.97 -11.32
CA LEU A 470 -44.61 -15.71 -10.38
C LEU A 470 -44.16 -17.04 -10.98
N LEU A 471 -43.26 -16.96 -11.96
CA LEU A 471 -42.34 -18.04 -12.33
C LEU A 471 -40.96 -17.62 -11.80
N PRO A 472 -40.10 -18.56 -11.38
CA PRO A 472 -38.76 -18.19 -10.94
C PRO A 472 -38.02 -17.59 -12.12
N ASP A 473 -37.45 -16.39 -11.93
CA ASP A 473 -36.66 -15.70 -12.95
C ASP A 473 -35.19 -16.16 -12.94
N TYR A 474 -34.79 -16.94 -11.93
CA TYR A 474 -33.42 -17.40 -11.72
C TYR A 474 -32.40 -16.27 -11.61
N GLY A 475 -32.87 -15.06 -11.28
CA GLY A 475 -32.03 -13.91 -11.01
C GLY A 475 -31.21 -14.11 -9.74
N ILE A 476 -30.04 -13.47 -9.70
CA ILE A 476 -29.22 -13.39 -8.49
C ILE A 476 -29.86 -12.34 -7.59
N ASN A 477 -30.30 -12.74 -6.40
CA ASN A 477 -31.02 -11.84 -5.48
C ASN A 477 -30.17 -11.37 -4.29
N ASP A 478 -29.00 -11.97 -4.06
CA ASP A 478 -28.08 -11.60 -2.99
C ASP A 478 -26.62 -11.84 -3.38
N MET A 479 -25.87 -10.76 -3.55
CA MET A 479 -24.43 -10.80 -3.88
C MET A 479 -23.57 -11.48 -2.81
N ASP A 480 -24.05 -11.57 -1.56
CA ASP A 480 -23.32 -12.29 -0.50
C ASP A 480 -23.24 -13.79 -0.75
N LYS A 481 -24.03 -14.28 -1.70
CA LYS A 481 -24.11 -15.68 -2.07
C LYS A 481 -23.29 -16.03 -3.30
N ILE A 482 -22.62 -15.05 -3.91
CA ILE A 482 -21.67 -15.27 -5.00
C ILE A 482 -20.41 -15.89 -4.42
N LEU A 483 -20.07 -17.08 -4.92
CA LEU A 483 -18.94 -17.90 -4.50
C LEU A 483 -17.71 -17.65 -5.36
N GLY A 484 -17.88 -17.19 -6.60
CA GLY A 484 -16.79 -16.87 -7.50
C GLY A 484 -17.30 -16.16 -8.75
N MET A 485 -16.43 -15.35 -9.35
CA MET A 485 -16.69 -14.61 -10.59
C MET A 485 -15.45 -14.65 -11.49
N ALA A 486 -15.64 -14.81 -12.80
CA ALA A 486 -14.56 -14.73 -13.78
C ALA A 486 -15.01 -14.07 -15.08
N ASN A 487 -14.21 -13.13 -15.57
CA ASN A 487 -14.36 -12.57 -16.92
C ASN A 487 -13.50 -13.39 -17.89
N ILE A 488 -14.13 -14.03 -18.86
CA ILE A 488 -13.46 -14.87 -19.87
C ILE A 488 -13.76 -14.36 -21.28
N VAL A 489 -12.83 -14.61 -22.21
CA VAL A 489 -13.08 -14.40 -23.64
C VAL A 489 -13.26 -15.76 -24.29
N VAL A 490 -14.40 -15.99 -24.93
CA VAL A 490 -14.73 -17.29 -25.53
C VAL A 490 -13.98 -17.46 -26.86
N THR A 491 -12.77 -17.99 -26.80
CA THR A 491 -11.93 -18.18 -28.00
C THR A 491 -12.41 -19.34 -28.88
N ASP A 492 -12.85 -20.44 -28.24
CA ASP A 492 -13.50 -21.58 -28.87
C ASP A 492 -14.40 -22.31 -27.85
N PHE A 493 -15.26 -23.22 -28.34
CA PHE A 493 -16.26 -23.97 -27.56
C PHE A 493 -15.77 -25.34 -27.07
N TYR A 494 -14.50 -25.70 -27.30
CA TYR A 494 -13.89 -26.95 -26.84
C TYR A 494 -12.99 -26.76 -25.63
N ARG A 495 -12.52 -25.53 -25.42
CA ARG A 495 -11.72 -25.11 -24.27
C ARG A 495 -12.50 -25.21 -22.98
N TYR A 496 -11.85 -25.78 -21.98
CA TYR A 496 -12.28 -25.68 -20.59
C TYR A 496 -11.78 -24.39 -19.97
N TYR A 497 -12.66 -23.77 -19.19
CA TYR A 497 -12.40 -22.61 -18.36
C TYR A 497 -12.50 -23.04 -16.90
N THR A 498 -11.73 -22.40 -16.03
CA THR A 498 -11.77 -22.62 -14.59
C THR A 498 -12.35 -21.38 -13.93
N LEU A 499 -13.35 -21.59 -13.07
CA LEU A 499 -13.87 -20.59 -12.15
C LEU A 499 -13.44 -20.99 -10.73
N ASN A 500 -12.47 -20.25 -10.18
CA ASN A 500 -12.06 -20.42 -8.79
C ASN A 500 -13.08 -19.73 -7.86
N PHE A 501 -13.29 -20.32 -6.69
CA PHE A 501 -14.11 -19.69 -5.67
C PHE A 501 -13.26 -18.74 -4.83
N PHE A 502 -13.89 -17.67 -4.34
CA PHE A 502 -13.30 -16.78 -3.36
C PHE A 502 -12.95 -17.57 -2.10
N SER A 503 -11.79 -17.29 -1.50
CA SER A 503 -11.40 -17.87 -0.21
C SER A 503 -12.26 -17.36 0.95
N PHE A 504 -12.98 -16.26 0.77
CA PHE A 504 -13.88 -15.69 1.77
C PHE A 504 -15.34 -16.02 1.46
N ILE A 505 -16.01 -16.74 2.35
CA ILE A 505 -17.39 -17.19 2.19
C ILE A 505 -18.28 -16.47 3.20
N SER A 506 -19.44 -15.95 2.76
CA SER A 506 -20.41 -15.32 3.66
C SER A 506 -20.83 -16.28 4.78
N ASP A 507 -20.80 -15.80 6.02
CA ASP A 507 -21.21 -16.54 7.22
C ASP A 507 -22.66 -17.04 7.13
N SER A 508 -23.49 -16.36 6.33
CA SER A 508 -24.86 -16.74 6.05
C SER A 508 -24.98 -18.08 5.29
N LEU A 509 -23.90 -18.54 4.63
CA LEU A 509 -23.81 -19.81 3.93
C LEU A 509 -23.18 -20.94 4.76
N VAL A 510 -22.52 -20.62 5.87
CA VAL A 510 -21.72 -21.58 6.64
C VAL A 510 -22.61 -22.46 7.52
N LYS A 511 -22.57 -23.77 7.30
CA LYS A 511 -23.22 -24.79 8.15
C LYS A 511 -22.62 -24.79 9.54
N ASP A 512 -23.50 -24.82 10.53
CA ASP A 512 -23.13 -25.04 11.93
C ASP A 512 -24.16 -25.95 12.61
N SER A 513 -23.93 -26.28 13.88
CA SER A 513 -24.82 -27.15 14.66
C SER A 513 -26.21 -26.57 14.89
N LEU A 514 -26.39 -25.26 14.73
CA LEU A 514 -27.65 -24.54 14.87
C LEU A 514 -28.38 -24.39 13.53
N ASN A 515 -27.65 -24.40 12.42
CA ASN A 515 -28.15 -24.13 11.06
C ASN A 515 -27.61 -25.18 10.06
N PRO A 516 -27.96 -26.46 10.19
CA PRO A 516 -27.47 -27.53 9.31
C PRO A 516 -27.99 -27.44 7.87
N THR A 517 -28.97 -26.57 7.61
CA THR A 517 -29.60 -26.36 6.30
C THR A 517 -28.88 -25.33 5.44
N ARG A 518 -27.85 -24.66 5.98
CA ARG A 518 -26.97 -23.79 5.19
C ARG A 518 -26.13 -24.64 4.22
N GLU A 519 -25.49 -24.03 3.24
CA GLU A 519 -25.03 -24.76 2.05
C GLU A 519 -23.55 -25.15 2.09
N PHE A 520 -22.70 -24.39 2.78
CA PHE A 520 -21.26 -24.60 2.85
C PHE A 520 -20.86 -25.38 4.11
N ASP A 521 -20.17 -26.52 3.96
CA ASP A 521 -19.54 -27.23 5.08
C ASP A 521 -18.05 -26.86 5.16
N PRO A 522 -17.63 -26.08 6.17
CA PRO A 522 -16.24 -25.66 6.30
C PRO A 522 -15.29 -26.77 6.77
N VAL A 523 -15.82 -27.89 7.31
CA VAL A 523 -15.02 -29.03 7.76
C VAL A 523 -14.75 -29.97 6.59
N ALA A 524 -15.78 -30.24 5.79
CA ALA A 524 -15.68 -31.09 4.61
C ALA A 524 -15.20 -30.32 3.36
N MET A 525 -15.16 -28.98 3.42
CA MET A 525 -14.93 -28.08 2.27
C MET A 525 -15.85 -28.41 1.09
N THR A 526 -17.16 -28.45 1.38
CA THR A 526 -18.19 -28.80 0.39
C THR A 526 -19.23 -27.71 0.26
N MET A 527 -19.92 -27.72 -0.88
CA MET A 527 -21.06 -26.85 -1.13
C MET A 527 -22.22 -27.68 -1.67
N ASP A 528 -23.38 -27.62 -1.02
CA ASP A 528 -24.51 -28.50 -1.36
C ASP A 528 -25.13 -28.19 -2.72
N SER A 529 -25.22 -26.91 -3.08
CA SER A 529 -25.96 -26.48 -4.26
C SER A 529 -25.45 -25.15 -4.80
N ILE A 530 -25.04 -25.13 -6.05
CA ILE A 530 -24.46 -23.99 -6.76
C ILE A 530 -25.10 -23.89 -8.13
N TYR A 531 -25.61 -22.71 -8.48
CA TYR A 531 -25.90 -22.36 -9.86
C TYR A 531 -24.68 -21.74 -10.53
N ILE A 532 -24.51 -22.05 -11.81
CA ILE A 532 -23.48 -21.43 -12.64
C ILE A 532 -24.17 -20.69 -13.77
N PHE A 533 -23.93 -19.38 -13.81
CA PHE A 533 -24.48 -18.47 -14.80
C PHE A 533 -23.35 -17.89 -15.65
N ALA A 534 -23.65 -17.57 -16.90
CA ALA A 534 -22.80 -16.79 -17.78
C ALA A 534 -23.62 -15.64 -18.35
N VAL A 535 -23.07 -14.43 -18.35
CA VAL A 535 -23.68 -13.26 -18.97
C VAL A 535 -22.76 -12.78 -20.08
N LEU A 536 -23.34 -12.57 -21.27
CA LEU A 536 -22.62 -12.05 -22.41
C LEU A 536 -22.49 -10.52 -22.27
N ASP A 537 -21.35 -10.09 -21.75
CA ASP A 537 -21.01 -8.69 -21.45
C ASP A 537 -20.83 -7.88 -22.75
N SER A 538 -21.96 -7.50 -23.33
CA SER A 538 -21.99 -6.94 -24.68
C SER A 538 -21.50 -5.49 -24.71
N ASN A 539 -21.47 -4.83 -23.55
CA ASN A 539 -21.01 -3.45 -23.39
C ASN A 539 -19.59 -3.34 -22.78
N ASN A 540 -19.00 -4.47 -22.38
CA ASN A 540 -17.65 -4.62 -21.85
C ASN A 540 -17.45 -3.84 -20.52
N ASN A 541 -18.45 -3.83 -19.65
CA ASN A 541 -18.36 -3.22 -18.31
C ASN A 541 -18.04 -4.24 -17.20
N GLY A 542 -18.01 -5.54 -17.52
CA GLY A 542 -17.69 -6.63 -16.60
C GLY A 542 -18.76 -6.94 -15.55
N LEU A 543 -19.98 -6.42 -15.71
CA LEU A 543 -21.11 -6.59 -14.80
C LEU A 543 -22.32 -7.19 -15.55
N PRO A 544 -23.20 -7.93 -14.86
CA PRO A 544 -24.41 -8.43 -15.48
C PRO A 544 -25.43 -7.29 -15.62
N ASP A 545 -25.75 -6.90 -16.86
CA ASP A 545 -26.71 -5.83 -17.13
C ASP A 545 -28.03 -6.32 -17.71
N ASN A 546 -29.08 -5.52 -17.51
CA ASN A 546 -30.36 -5.74 -18.15
C ASN A 546 -30.20 -5.82 -19.69
N ASN A 547 -30.88 -6.78 -20.31
CA ASN A 547 -30.87 -7.08 -21.75
C ASN A 547 -29.62 -7.83 -22.26
N GLU A 548 -28.72 -8.29 -21.37
CA GLU A 548 -27.59 -9.12 -21.77
C GLU A 548 -27.96 -10.59 -21.83
N ARG A 549 -27.36 -11.35 -22.75
CA ARG A 549 -27.74 -12.76 -22.94
C ARG A 549 -27.30 -13.59 -21.75
N LEU A 550 -28.24 -14.37 -21.22
CA LEU A 550 -27.99 -15.27 -20.10
C LEU A 550 -27.66 -16.68 -20.59
N GLY A 551 -26.72 -17.33 -19.92
CA GLY A 551 -26.43 -18.74 -20.04
C GLY A 551 -26.33 -19.40 -18.68
N TYR A 552 -26.57 -20.70 -18.63
CA TYR A 552 -26.55 -21.44 -17.37
C TYR A 552 -26.12 -22.89 -17.54
N TYR A 553 -25.58 -23.46 -16.47
CA TYR A 553 -25.50 -24.91 -16.35
C TYR A 553 -26.90 -25.52 -16.30
N TYR A 554 -27.14 -26.59 -17.06
CA TYR A 554 -28.50 -26.98 -17.41
C TYR A 554 -28.82 -28.47 -17.22
N LYS A 555 -30.10 -28.73 -16.98
CA LYS A 555 -30.74 -30.04 -17.19
C LYS A 555 -31.58 -30.01 -18.46
N THR A 556 -31.55 -31.12 -19.18
CA THR A 556 -32.36 -31.30 -20.38
C THR A 556 -33.65 -32.02 -20.03
N VAL A 557 -34.80 -31.43 -20.37
CA VAL A 557 -36.12 -32.05 -20.18
C VAL A 557 -36.82 -32.17 -21.53
N TRP A 558 -37.37 -33.35 -21.82
CA TRP A 558 -38.18 -33.55 -23.02
C TRP A 558 -39.61 -33.07 -22.79
N GLN A 559 -40.04 -32.01 -23.47
CA GLN A 559 -41.39 -31.44 -23.37
C GLN A 559 -41.91 -31.05 -24.75
N ASN A 560 -43.19 -31.31 -25.03
CA ASN A 560 -43.87 -30.86 -26.26
C ASN A 560 -43.05 -31.11 -27.54
N VAL A 561 -42.54 -32.35 -27.69
CA VAL A 561 -41.72 -32.83 -28.83
C VAL A 561 -40.39 -32.10 -29.07
N LYS A 562 -39.88 -31.33 -28.11
CA LYS A 562 -38.55 -30.71 -28.15
C LYS A 562 -37.80 -30.88 -26.82
N TYR A 563 -36.49 -30.72 -26.85
CA TYR A 563 -35.71 -30.55 -25.64
C TYR A 563 -35.83 -29.11 -25.14
N VAL A 564 -36.06 -28.95 -23.84
CA VAL A 564 -36.04 -27.68 -23.14
C VAL A 564 -34.93 -27.74 -22.09
N TYR A 565 -34.16 -26.66 -21.97
CA TYR A 565 -33.00 -26.58 -21.10
C TYR A 565 -33.35 -25.68 -19.92
N TYR A 566 -33.33 -26.23 -18.71
CA TYR A 566 -33.60 -25.48 -17.48
C TYR A 566 -32.33 -25.32 -16.66
N PRO A 567 -32.16 -24.21 -15.93
CA PRO A 567 -31.10 -24.08 -14.94
C PRO A 567 -31.09 -25.28 -14.00
N GLN A 568 -29.89 -25.79 -13.73
CA GLN A 568 -29.65 -26.87 -12.80
C GLN A 568 -28.59 -26.41 -11.80
N PHE A 569 -28.80 -26.69 -10.51
CA PHE A 569 -27.74 -26.53 -9.52
C PHE A 569 -26.88 -27.79 -9.44
N TYR A 570 -25.63 -27.61 -9.03
CA TYR A 570 -24.63 -28.65 -8.85
C TYR A 570 -24.05 -28.56 -7.44
N GLY A 571 -23.79 -29.68 -6.78
CA GLY A 571 -23.13 -29.70 -5.47
C GLY A 571 -21.68 -30.13 -5.61
N ILE A 572 -20.77 -29.52 -4.85
CA ILE A 572 -19.38 -29.96 -4.73
C ILE A 572 -19.33 -31.06 -3.67
N PRO A 573 -19.11 -32.33 -4.05
CA PRO A 573 -19.16 -33.45 -3.12
C PRO A 573 -17.99 -33.44 -2.14
N ALA A 574 -18.15 -34.12 -0.99
CA ALA A 574 -17.14 -34.29 0.07
C ALA A 574 -15.87 -35.06 -0.33
N TYR A 575 -15.72 -35.38 -1.61
CA TYR A 575 -14.52 -36.01 -2.14
C TYR A 575 -13.84 -35.05 -3.10
N PRO A 576 -12.86 -34.30 -2.58
CA PRO A 576 -11.58 -34.24 -3.25
C PRO A 576 -10.45 -34.63 -2.30
N LEU A 577 -9.53 -35.46 -2.80
CA LEU A 577 -8.16 -35.44 -2.30
C LEU A 577 -7.64 -34.00 -2.45
N LEU A 578 -6.80 -33.53 -1.52
CA LEU A 578 -6.19 -32.19 -1.56
C LEU A 578 -5.90 -31.72 -3.01
N ASN A 579 -6.45 -30.56 -3.37
CA ASN A 579 -6.08 -29.76 -4.56
C ASN A 579 -6.72 -30.04 -5.93
N GLU A 580 -7.99 -30.47 -6.03
CA GLU A 580 -8.63 -30.65 -7.34
C GLU A 580 -9.85 -29.75 -7.59
N ILE A 581 -9.80 -29.03 -8.72
CA ILE A 581 -10.94 -28.32 -9.33
C ILE A 581 -11.95 -29.37 -9.80
N THR A 582 -13.23 -29.23 -9.41
CA THR A 582 -14.27 -30.17 -9.82
C THR A 582 -14.64 -29.92 -11.30
N GLU A 583 -14.53 -30.93 -12.14
CA GLU A 583 -15.03 -30.86 -13.52
C GLU A 583 -16.54 -31.10 -13.54
N LEU A 584 -17.30 -30.24 -14.23
CA LEU A 584 -18.71 -30.50 -14.47
C LEU A 584 -18.86 -31.69 -15.43
N ASP A 585 -19.35 -32.82 -14.93
CA ASP A 585 -19.61 -34.03 -15.72
C ASP A 585 -20.38 -33.71 -17.02
N ASP A 586 -19.71 -33.91 -18.16
CA ASP A 586 -20.24 -33.90 -19.54
C ASP A 586 -21.07 -32.67 -19.98
N LYS A 587 -20.97 -31.51 -19.31
CA LYS A 587 -21.87 -30.38 -19.59
C LYS A 587 -21.24 -28.99 -19.49
N ALA A 588 -21.65 -28.15 -20.44
CA ALA A 588 -21.27 -26.75 -20.58
C ALA A 588 -22.27 -25.80 -19.91
N VAL A 589 -21.84 -24.56 -19.70
CA VAL A 589 -22.74 -23.41 -19.49
C VAL A 589 -23.25 -22.99 -20.87
N ARG A 590 -24.56 -23.08 -21.07
CA ARG A 590 -25.21 -22.89 -22.38
C ARG A 590 -26.02 -21.61 -22.39
N PHE A 591 -25.76 -20.74 -23.37
CA PHE A 591 -26.57 -19.53 -23.56
C PHE A 591 -28.00 -19.87 -23.99
N SER A 592 -28.97 -19.22 -23.37
CA SER A 592 -30.39 -19.32 -23.71
C SER A 592 -30.79 -18.15 -24.62
N SER A 593 -32.07 -18.10 -24.98
CA SER A 593 -32.67 -16.94 -25.63
C SER A 593 -33.12 -15.87 -24.63
N GLU A 594 -32.96 -16.12 -23.33
CA GLU A 594 -33.33 -15.18 -22.27
C GLU A 594 -32.27 -14.09 -22.14
N GLU A 595 -32.70 -12.98 -21.58
CA GLU A 595 -31.88 -11.84 -21.25
C GLU A 595 -31.94 -11.65 -19.73
N TYR A 596 -30.84 -11.18 -19.15
CA TYR A 596 -30.76 -10.80 -17.74
C TYR A 596 -31.67 -9.59 -17.46
#